data_AF-A0A847EPE9-F1
#
_entry.id   AF-A0A847EPE9-F1
#
_cell.length_a   1.000
_cell.length_b   1.000
_cell.length_c   1.000
_cell.angle_alpha   90.00
_cell.angle_beta   90.00
_cell.angle_gamma   90.00
#
_symmetry.space_group_name_H-M   'P 1'
#
loop_
_entity.id
_entity.type
_entity.pdbx_description
1 polymer ?
#
loop_
_entity_poly.entity_id
_entity_poly.type
_entity_poly.pdbx_seq_one_letter_code
_entity_poly.pdbx_strand_id
1 'polypeptide(L)'
;MTEIPEHLLKRSKERRSALGLPGGEGDDGGSGGAAEEAKPAAAPATAAPAPAPAKVEEKPPPPPKPKPAYVQAAEKRRRIPYWAMPVIALLPVWAFVYAQGMKTPEVQDEQLALGAEVYGSCSGCHGPAGEGATGPQLSDGEVLATWPDPVGMMEWIHVGGEAWTGTVGGSDYGDPEREGGAHNVDTHSGPMPAFGALTADELA
;
A
#
# COMPACT_ATOMS: atom_id res chain seq x y z
N MET A 1 -7.73 1.51 29.63
CA MET A 1 -7.82 2.90 29.13
C MET A 1 -6.84 3.10 28.00
N THR A 2 -7.26 3.76 26.92
CA THR A 2 -6.37 4.23 25.84
C THR A 2 -6.40 5.75 25.83
N GLU A 3 -5.46 6.38 26.52
CA GLU A 3 -5.37 7.84 26.57
C GLU A 3 -4.95 8.37 25.19
N ILE A 4 -5.71 9.32 24.64
CA ILE A 4 -5.42 9.91 23.33
C ILE A 4 -4.32 10.97 23.52
N PRO A 5 -3.15 10.87 22.86
CA PRO A 5 -2.08 11.84 23.05
C PRO A 5 -2.50 13.27 22.68
N GLU A 6 -2.36 14.21 23.63
CA GLU A 6 -2.76 15.62 23.50
C GLU A 6 -2.24 16.30 22.22
N HIS A 7 -1.04 15.94 21.74
CA HIS A 7 -0.49 16.50 20.51
C HIS A 7 -1.37 16.23 19.28
N LEU A 8 -2.15 15.14 19.25
CA LEU A 8 -3.12 14.83 18.20
C LEU A 8 -4.34 15.74 18.27
N LEU A 9 -4.83 16.05 19.48
CA LEU A 9 -5.94 16.98 19.71
C LEU A 9 -5.53 18.41 19.33
N LYS A 10 -4.31 18.82 19.65
CA LYS A 10 -3.77 20.12 19.26
C LYS A 10 -3.64 20.24 17.72
N ARG A 11 -3.03 19.24 17.07
CA ARG A 11 -2.90 19.15 15.60
C ARG A 11 -4.25 18.97 14.86
N SER A 12 -5.32 18.57 15.55
CA SER A 12 -6.68 18.55 14.97
C SER A 12 -7.32 19.93 15.03
N LYS A 13 -7.20 20.65 16.15
CA LYS A 13 -7.66 22.04 16.31
C LYS A 13 -6.98 22.98 15.30
N GLU A 14 -5.66 22.93 15.19
CA GLU A 14 -4.87 23.74 14.26
C GLU A 14 -5.24 23.50 12.78
N ARG A 15 -5.51 22.25 12.39
CA ARG A 15 -6.01 21.95 11.04
C ARG A 15 -7.46 22.38 10.83
N ARG A 16 -8.31 22.33 11.86
CA ARG A 16 -9.70 22.77 11.77
C ARG A 16 -9.81 24.29 11.59
N SER A 17 -9.00 25.06 12.31
CA SER A 17 -8.92 26.52 12.14
C SER A 17 -8.30 26.91 10.79
N ALA A 18 -7.23 26.22 10.34
CA ALA A 18 -6.64 26.44 9.02
C ALA A 18 -7.59 26.15 7.84
N LEU A 19 -8.57 25.26 8.05
CA LEU A 19 -9.63 24.96 7.08
C LEU A 19 -10.88 25.85 7.21
N GLY A 20 -10.90 26.81 8.15
CA GLY A 20 -12.03 27.71 8.35
C GLY A 20 -13.33 27.05 8.83
N LEU A 21 -13.27 25.82 9.38
CA LEU A 21 -14.46 25.16 9.93
C LEU A 21 -14.84 25.83 11.27
N PRO A 22 -16.09 26.30 11.44
CA PRO A 22 -16.49 27.02 12.65
C PRO A 22 -16.36 26.17 13.93
N GLY A 23 -15.95 26.85 14.99
CA GLY A 23 -16.37 26.55 16.37
C GLY A 23 -17.75 27.15 16.63
N GLY A 24 -18.35 26.85 17.79
CA GLY A 24 -19.69 27.31 18.14
C GLY A 24 -19.79 28.78 18.58
N GLU A 25 -21.05 29.22 18.70
CA GLU A 25 -21.54 30.45 19.36
C GLU A 25 -21.37 31.82 18.61
N GLY A 26 -22.46 32.62 18.58
CA GLY A 26 -22.62 33.89 17.84
C GLY A 26 -23.24 33.73 16.43
N ASP A 27 -24.37 34.32 16.01
CA ASP A 27 -25.17 35.51 16.43
C ASP A 27 -24.45 36.85 16.13
N ASP A 28 -24.97 37.84 15.39
CA ASP A 28 -26.28 38.02 14.68
C ASP A 28 -26.14 38.86 13.37
N GLY A 29 -27.20 39.51 12.83
CA GLY A 29 -27.29 40.24 11.55
C GLY A 29 -26.68 41.66 11.53
N GLY A 30 -27.04 42.61 10.65
CA GLY A 30 -28.04 42.70 9.55
C GLY A 30 -27.62 43.79 8.53
N SER A 31 -28.22 43.92 7.33
CA SER A 31 -29.34 44.84 7.00
C SER A 31 -29.32 46.24 7.67
N GLY A 32 -29.50 47.40 6.99
CA GLY A 32 -29.69 47.68 5.55
C GLY A 32 -30.29 49.09 5.29
N GLY A 33 -30.21 49.59 4.04
CA GLY A 33 -30.86 50.84 3.54
C GLY A 33 -30.26 52.19 4.03
N ALA A 34 -30.78 53.38 3.71
CA ALA A 34 -31.52 53.92 2.54
C ALA A 34 -31.91 55.42 2.81
N ALA A 35 -32.17 56.24 1.77
CA ALA A 35 -32.57 57.68 1.83
C ALA A 35 -31.50 58.68 2.37
N GLU A 36 -31.30 59.93 1.92
CA GLU A 36 -32.17 61.02 1.36
C GLU A 36 -32.84 61.84 2.51
N GLU A 37 -32.85 63.18 2.58
CA GLU A 37 -32.81 64.26 1.56
C GLU A 37 -32.26 65.65 2.07
N ALA A 38 -32.07 66.62 1.15
CA ALA A 38 -32.20 68.09 1.24
C ALA A 38 -31.39 69.00 2.24
N LYS A 39 -30.46 69.79 1.63
CA LYS A 39 -30.25 71.28 1.65
C LYS A 39 -30.51 72.14 2.92
N PRO A 40 -29.77 73.28 3.13
CA PRO A 40 -29.23 74.23 2.13
C PRO A 40 -27.67 74.40 2.23
N ALA A 41 -26.93 75.49 1.91
CA ALA A 41 -27.24 76.91 1.63
C ALA A 41 -26.25 77.65 0.67
N ALA A 42 -25.70 78.81 1.07
CA ALA A 42 -25.15 79.93 0.26
C ALA A 42 -24.18 80.78 1.12
N ALA A 43 -23.24 81.62 0.64
CA ALA A 43 -22.62 81.97 -0.67
C ALA A 43 -21.38 82.90 -0.36
N PRO A 44 -20.68 83.62 -1.28
CA PRO A 44 -20.66 83.68 -2.76
C PRO A 44 -19.21 83.50 -3.34
N ALA A 45 -18.82 84.05 -4.50
CA ALA A 45 -19.17 83.63 -5.88
C ALA A 45 -18.22 84.29 -6.92
N THR A 46 -17.93 83.62 -8.04
CA THR A 46 -17.31 84.19 -9.27
C THR A 46 -17.77 83.43 -10.52
N ALA A 47 -17.80 84.10 -11.69
CA ALA A 47 -18.21 83.55 -13.00
C ALA A 47 -17.00 82.98 -13.80
N ALA A 48 -17.09 82.36 -14.98
CA ALA A 48 -18.16 82.18 -16.01
C ALA A 48 -17.90 80.81 -16.75
N PRO A 49 -18.39 80.46 -17.98
CA PRO A 49 -19.14 81.19 -19.02
C PRO A 49 -20.38 80.43 -19.58
N ALA A 50 -20.78 80.74 -20.83
CA ALA A 50 -22.02 80.30 -21.52
C ALA A 50 -22.05 78.80 -21.94
N PRO A 51 -23.26 78.22 -22.17
CA PRO A 51 -23.43 76.76 -22.27
C PRO A 51 -23.10 76.15 -23.65
N ALA A 52 -22.53 74.95 -23.62
CA ALA A 52 -22.43 74.04 -24.76
C ALA A 52 -23.75 73.26 -24.99
N PRO A 53 -24.04 72.78 -26.22
CA PRO A 53 -25.22 71.96 -26.47
C PRO A 53 -25.20 70.65 -25.68
N ALA A 54 -26.36 70.25 -25.15
CA ALA A 54 -26.47 69.11 -24.24
C ALA A 54 -26.08 67.80 -24.92
N LYS A 55 -25.17 67.04 -24.27
CA LYS A 55 -24.88 65.65 -24.64
C LYS A 55 -26.08 64.78 -24.25
N VAL A 56 -26.63 64.03 -25.20
CA VAL A 56 -27.72 63.08 -24.92
C VAL A 56 -27.21 62.01 -23.97
N GLU A 57 -27.94 61.80 -22.87
CA GLU A 57 -27.58 60.84 -21.83
C GLU A 57 -28.15 59.45 -22.18
N GLU A 58 -27.28 58.46 -22.32
CA GLU A 58 -27.64 57.14 -22.84
C GLU A 58 -28.25 56.28 -21.72
N LYS A 59 -29.46 55.77 -21.97
CA LYS A 59 -30.27 55.09 -20.96
C LYS A 59 -29.69 53.71 -20.64
N PRO A 60 -29.51 53.31 -19.36
CA PRO A 60 -28.90 52.04 -19.00
C PRO A 60 -29.61 50.83 -19.65
N PRO A 61 -28.86 49.82 -20.13
CA PRO A 61 -29.45 48.65 -20.77
C PRO A 61 -30.30 47.84 -19.77
N PRO A 62 -31.43 47.24 -20.20
CA PRO A 62 -32.31 46.48 -19.33
C PRO A 62 -31.62 45.22 -18.78
N PRO A 63 -32.00 44.74 -17.58
CA PRO A 63 -31.36 43.60 -16.94
C PRO A 63 -31.47 42.33 -17.79
N PRO A 64 -30.45 41.44 -17.78
CA PRO A 64 -30.42 40.24 -18.59
C PRO A 64 -31.56 39.30 -18.20
N LYS A 65 -32.28 38.79 -19.21
CA LYS A 65 -33.41 37.87 -19.03
C LYS A 65 -32.95 36.59 -18.31
N PRO A 66 -33.76 36.00 -17.41
CA PRO A 66 -33.40 34.78 -16.71
C PRO A 66 -33.13 33.63 -17.70
N LYS A 67 -32.09 32.84 -17.43
CA LYS A 67 -31.66 31.74 -18.31
C LYS A 67 -32.84 30.77 -18.54
N PRO A 68 -33.14 30.40 -19.81
CA PRO A 68 -34.29 29.56 -20.12
C PRO A 68 -34.17 28.16 -19.49
N ALA A 69 -35.30 27.51 -19.22
CA ALA A 69 -35.38 26.33 -18.37
C ALA A 69 -34.46 25.17 -18.80
N TYR A 70 -34.22 24.98 -20.10
CA TYR A 70 -33.30 23.96 -20.61
C TYR A 70 -31.84 24.19 -20.20
N VAL A 71 -31.42 25.45 -20.03
CA VAL A 71 -30.09 25.81 -19.52
C VAL A 71 -30.00 25.52 -18.03
N GLN A 72 -31.04 25.84 -17.25
CA GLN A 72 -31.06 25.50 -15.82
C GLN A 72 -31.06 23.97 -15.58
N ALA A 73 -31.71 23.20 -16.47
CA ALA A 73 -31.67 21.74 -16.49
C ALA A 73 -30.32 21.14 -16.99
N ALA A 74 -29.42 21.96 -17.54
CA ALA A 74 -28.03 21.60 -17.81
C ALA A 74 -27.11 21.99 -16.63
N GLU A 75 -27.30 23.19 -16.07
CA GLU A 75 -26.52 23.71 -14.93
C GLU A 75 -26.73 22.91 -13.64
N LYS A 76 -27.92 22.34 -13.41
CA LYS A 76 -28.20 21.45 -12.26
C LYS A 76 -27.60 20.04 -12.37
N ARG A 77 -27.01 19.62 -13.50
CA ARG A 77 -26.45 18.27 -13.65
C ARG A 77 -25.10 18.17 -12.94
N ARG A 78 -25.01 17.33 -11.92
CA ARG A 78 -23.72 16.92 -11.32
C ARG A 78 -22.84 16.29 -12.41
N ARG A 79 -21.67 16.87 -12.66
CA ARG A 79 -20.66 16.31 -13.55
C ARG A 79 -19.85 15.27 -12.80
N ILE A 80 -19.44 14.21 -13.50
CA ILE A 80 -18.39 13.29 -13.01
C ILE A 80 -17.11 14.12 -12.86
N PRO A 81 -16.40 14.06 -11.71
CA PRO A 81 -15.17 14.81 -11.54
C PRO A 81 -14.07 14.22 -12.44
N TYR A 82 -13.17 15.06 -12.95
CA TYR A 82 -12.17 14.68 -13.96
C TYR A 82 -11.24 13.54 -13.51
N TRP A 83 -11.05 13.35 -12.20
CA TRP A 83 -10.25 12.25 -11.64
C TRP A 83 -10.96 10.88 -11.64
N ALA A 84 -12.30 10.84 -11.66
CA ALA A 84 -13.03 9.58 -11.53
C ALA A 84 -12.93 8.71 -12.79
N MET A 85 -12.89 9.31 -13.99
CA MET A 85 -12.71 8.57 -15.25
C MET A 85 -11.38 7.79 -15.30
N PRO A 86 -10.20 8.37 -15.06
CA PRO A 86 -8.96 7.60 -15.05
C PRO A 86 -8.90 6.57 -13.90
N VAL A 87 -9.49 6.83 -12.74
CA VAL A 87 -9.57 5.81 -11.66
C VAL A 87 -10.41 4.61 -12.09
N ILE A 88 -11.59 4.84 -12.67
CA ILE A 88 -12.46 3.76 -13.17
C ILE A 88 -11.78 2.98 -14.31
N ALA A 89 -11.04 3.66 -15.19
CA ALA A 89 -10.28 3.01 -16.26
C ALA A 89 -9.08 2.18 -15.75
N LEU A 90 -8.47 2.58 -14.64
CA LEU A 90 -7.29 1.92 -14.07
C LEU A 90 -7.66 0.74 -13.14
N LEU A 91 -8.85 0.75 -12.52
CA LEU A 91 -9.35 -0.36 -11.69
C LEU A 91 -9.30 -1.75 -12.34
N PRO A 92 -9.75 -2.00 -13.60
CA PRO A 92 -9.66 -3.33 -14.20
C PRO A 92 -8.20 -3.76 -14.47
N VAL A 93 -7.31 -2.82 -14.77
CA VAL A 93 -5.87 -3.11 -14.96
C VAL A 93 -5.22 -3.46 -13.62
N TRP A 94 -5.51 -2.69 -12.56
CA TRP A 94 -5.07 -2.99 -11.21
C TRP A 94 -5.61 -4.35 -10.73
N ALA A 95 -6.89 -4.64 -10.96
CA ALA A 95 -7.51 -5.90 -10.57
C ALA A 95 -6.89 -7.11 -11.30
N PHE A 96 -6.53 -6.97 -12.58
CA PHE A 96 -5.80 -8.01 -13.31
C PHE A 96 -4.38 -8.22 -12.75
N VAL A 97 -3.61 -7.16 -12.53
CA VAL A 97 -2.26 -7.23 -11.95
C VAL A 97 -2.30 -7.84 -10.54
N TYR A 98 -3.26 -7.44 -9.71
CA TYR A 98 -3.47 -7.97 -8.37
C TYR A 98 -3.89 -9.45 -8.38
N ALA A 99 -4.80 -9.84 -9.27
CA ALA A 99 -5.23 -11.24 -9.42
C ALA A 99 -4.11 -12.16 -9.99
N GLN A 100 -3.16 -11.61 -10.76
CA GLN A 100 -1.96 -12.34 -11.16
C GLN A 100 -0.93 -12.42 -10.03
N GLY A 101 -0.71 -11.34 -9.28
CA GLY A 101 0.24 -11.28 -8.15
C GLY A 101 -0.18 -12.05 -6.89
N MET A 102 -1.44 -12.49 -6.78
CA MET A 102 -1.92 -13.37 -5.71
C MET A 102 -1.93 -14.85 -6.07
N LYS A 103 -1.52 -15.23 -7.29
CA LYS A 103 -1.36 -16.64 -7.64
C LYS A 103 -0.03 -17.14 -7.08
N THR A 104 -0.09 -18.19 -6.26
CA THR A 104 1.05 -19.08 -6.10
C THR A 104 1.45 -19.61 -7.48
N PRO A 105 2.75 -19.64 -7.84
CA PRO A 105 3.17 -20.28 -9.08
C PRO A 105 2.84 -21.77 -9.04
N GLU A 106 2.29 -22.29 -10.15
CA GLU A 106 1.98 -23.72 -10.36
C GLU A 106 3.23 -24.60 -10.14
N VAL A 107 4.42 -24.02 -10.35
CA VAL A 107 5.75 -24.57 -10.02
C VAL A 107 5.84 -25.08 -8.58
N GLN A 108 5.16 -24.51 -7.59
CA GLN A 108 5.19 -25.08 -6.24
C GLN A 108 4.40 -26.39 -6.12
N ASP A 109 3.28 -26.52 -6.83
CA ASP A 109 2.48 -27.75 -6.82
C ASP A 109 3.18 -28.86 -7.63
N GLU A 110 3.93 -28.49 -8.68
CA GLU A 110 4.78 -29.40 -9.47
C GLU A 110 6.03 -29.83 -8.69
N GLN A 111 6.76 -28.90 -8.06
CA GLN A 111 7.92 -29.22 -7.20
C GLN A 111 7.53 -30.04 -5.97
N LEU A 112 6.36 -29.81 -5.36
CA LEU A 112 5.87 -30.67 -4.26
C LEU A 112 5.55 -32.10 -4.74
N ALA A 113 5.11 -32.28 -5.99
CA ALA A 113 4.93 -33.61 -6.56
C ALA A 113 6.26 -34.30 -6.90
N LEU A 114 7.21 -33.56 -7.51
CA LEU A 114 8.56 -34.05 -7.82
C LEU A 114 9.34 -34.39 -6.54
N GLY A 115 9.33 -33.50 -5.56
CA GLY A 115 9.94 -33.71 -4.26
C GLY A 115 9.35 -34.92 -3.52
N ALA A 116 8.05 -35.18 -3.64
CA ALA A 116 7.44 -36.39 -3.07
C ALA A 116 7.88 -37.69 -3.78
N GLU A 117 8.20 -37.66 -5.08
CA GLU A 117 8.79 -38.78 -5.81
C GLU A 117 10.27 -39.01 -5.39
N VAL A 118 11.06 -37.93 -5.38
CA VAL A 118 12.48 -37.95 -4.93
C VAL A 118 12.61 -38.42 -3.47
N TYR A 119 11.68 -38.00 -2.60
CA TYR A 119 11.67 -38.35 -1.17
C TYR A 119 11.60 -39.86 -0.89
N GLY A 120 11.13 -40.67 -1.86
CA GLY A 120 11.23 -42.13 -1.77
C GLY A 120 12.66 -42.61 -1.47
N SER A 121 13.68 -41.93 -2.00
CA SER A 121 15.10 -42.21 -1.73
C SER A 121 15.57 -41.81 -0.33
N CYS A 122 14.97 -40.78 0.28
CA CYS A 122 15.30 -40.25 1.60
C CYS A 122 14.60 -41.02 2.74
N SER A 123 13.39 -41.51 2.48
CA SER A 123 12.50 -42.13 3.46
C SER A 123 13.09 -43.33 4.22
N GLY A 124 14.05 -44.05 3.61
CA GLY A 124 14.72 -45.19 4.23
C GLY A 124 15.57 -44.85 5.46
N CYS A 125 16.03 -43.60 5.58
CA CYS A 125 16.81 -43.12 6.73
C CYS A 125 16.06 -42.09 7.58
N HIS A 126 15.17 -41.29 6.98
CA HIS A 126 14.43 -40.22 7.65
C HIS A 126 12.97 -40.58 8.00
N GLY A 127 12.54 -41.82 7.72
CA GLY A 127 11.17 -42.28 7.94
C GLY A 127 10.21 -41.93 6.79
N PRO A 128 9.09 -42.66 6.65
CA PRO A 128 8.12 -42.44 5.56
C PRO A 128 7.38 -41.10 5.61
N ALA A 129 7.36 -40.42 6.76
CA ALA A 129 6.75 -39.11 6.96
C ALA A 129 7.77 -38.05 7.45
N GLY A 130 9.07 -38.35 7.39
CA GLY A 130 10.12 -37.46 7.91
C GLY A 130 10.27 -37.48 9.43
N GLU A 131 9.73 -38.49 10.12
CA GLU A 131 9.77 -38.61 11.60
C GLU A 131 11.17 -38.92 12.17
N GLY A 132 12.16 -39.23 11.33
CA GLY A 132 13.50 -39.66 11.71
C GLY A 132 13.61 -41.17 11.97
N ALA A 133 14.78 -41.75 11.71
CA ALA A 133 15.06 -43.15 12.04
C ALA A 133 16.56 -43.39 12.27
N THR A 134 17.36 -43.51 11.22
CA THR A 134 18.84 -43.54 11.28
C THR A 134 19.45 -42.18 10.92
N GLY A 135 18.73 -41.37 10.14
CA GLY A 135 18.93 -39.93 10.00
C GLY A 135 17.97 -39.13 10.90
N PRO A 136 18.23 -37.82 11.08
CA PRO A 136 17.43 -36.93 11.92
C PRO A 136 16.00 -36.74 11.40
N GLN A 137 15.11 -36.24 12.28
CA GLN A 137 13.76 -35.81 11.92
C GLN A 137 13.82 -34.63 10.92
N LEU A 138 12.91 -34.63 9.95
CA LEU A 138 12.71 -33.56 8.98
C LEU A 138 11.33 -32.90 9.12
N SER A 139 10.35 -33.64 9.65
CA SER A 139 8.98 -33.18 9.91
C SER A 139 8.87 -32.21 11.10
N ASP A 140 7.65 -31.76 11.39
CA ASP A 140 7.31 -30.84 12.50
C ASP A 140 8.07 -29.49 12.55
N GLY A 141 8.82 -29.17 11.50
CA GLY A 141 9.62 -27.95 11.37
C GLY A 141 11.13 -28.16 11.54
N GLU A 142 11.59 -29.38 11.88
CA GLU A 142 13.01 -29.66 12.14
C GLU A 142 13.92 -29.41 10.92
N VAL A 143 13.44 -29.68 9.70
CA VAL A 143 14.18 -29.33 8.47
C VAL A 143 14.36 -27.81 8.33
N LEU A 144 13.39 -26.99 8.76
CA LEU A 144 13.46 -25.52 8.69
C LEU A 144 14.27 -24.92 9.84
N ALA A 145 14.28 -25.57 11.01
CA ALA A 145 15.15 -25.22 12.12
C ALA A 145 16.63 -25.58 11.82
N THR A 146 16.86 -26.60 10.99
CA THR A 146 18.20 -26.96 10.50
C THR A 146 18.63 -26.09 9.31
N TRP A 147 17.71 -25.77 8.40
CA TRP A 147 18.00 -25.05 7.16
C TRP A 147 17.08 -23.83 6.96
N PRO A 148 17.40 -22.68 7.59
CA PRO A 148 16.70 -21.42 7.33
C PRO A 148 16.88 -20.89 5.88
N ASP A 149 17.94 -21.34 5.20
CA ASP A 149 18.17 -21.14 3.77
C ASP A 149 18.17 -22.52 3.06
N PRO A 150 17.25 -22.79 2.12
CA PRO A 150 17.22 -24.05 1.39
C PRO A 150 18.47 -24.28 0.53
N VAL A 151 19.26 -23.25 0.17
CA VAL A 151 20.50 -23.43 -0.59
C VAL A 151 21.53 -24.26 0.20
N GLY A 152 21.61 -24.05 1.52
CA GLY A 152 22.47 -24.88 2.39
C GLY A 152 22.00 -26.34 2.44
N MET A 153 20.68 -26.56 2.45
CA MET A 153 20.10 -27.91 2.38
C MET A 153 20.43 -28.60 1.06
N MET A 154 20.32 -27.89 -0.07
CA MET A 154 20.66 -28.42 -1.39
C MET A 154 22.14 -28.80 -1.49
N GLU A 155 23.05 -27.97 -0.96
CA GLU A 155 24.48 -28.28 -0.93
C GLU A 155 24.78 -29.51 -0.07
N TRP A 156 24.19 -29.59 1.12
CA TRP A 156 24.31 -30.76 2.01
C TRP A 156 23.80 -32.06 1.37
N ILE A 157 22.63 -32.03 0.73
CA ILE A 157 22.07 -33.20 0.03
C ILE A 157 22.96 -33.62 -1.15
N HIS A 158 23.44 -32.65 -1.94
CA HIS A 158 24.30 -32.90 -3.10
C HIS A 158 25.66 -33.50 -2.70
N VAL A 159 26.31 -32.95 -1.66
CA VAL A 159 27.67 -33.30 -1.23
C VAL A 159 27.70 -34.52 -0.30
N GLY A 160 26.73 -34.67 0.60
CA GLY A 160 26.70 -35.72 1.61
C GLY A 160 27.73 -35.54 2.75
N GLY A 161 27.45 -36.15 3.89
CA GLY A 161 28.24 -36.04 5.12
C GLY A 161 29.65 -36.59 5.03
N GLU A 162 29.92 -37.56 4.14
CA GLU A 162 31.30 -38.07 3.92
C GLU A 162 32.23 -37.00 3.32
N ALA A 163 31.73 -36.21 2.38
CA ALA A 163 32.52 -35.16 1.72
C ALA A 163 32.41 -33.80 2.43
N TRP A 164 31.34 -33.56 3.21
CA TRP A 164 31.09 -32.31 3.93
C TRP A 164 32.29 -31.85 4.77
N THR A 165 32.86 -32.75 5.57
CA THR A 165 34.04 -32.45 6.42
C THR A 165 35.24 -31.93 5.63
N GLY A 166 35.39 -32.38 4.38
CA GLY A 166 36.44 -31.95 3.45
C GLY A 166 36.10 -30.71 2.62
N THR A 167 34.82 -30.37 2.44
CA THR A 167 34.39 -29.18 1.69
C THR A 167 34.30 -27.93 2.55
N VAL A 168 33.64 -28.01 3.72
CA VAL A 168 33.49 -26.85 4.64
C VAL A 168 34.58 -26.78 5.71
N GLY A 169 35.37 -27.84 5.90
CA GLY A 169 36.47 -27.88 6.86
C GLY A 169 36.05 -28.14 8.31
N GLY A 170 34.85 -28.67 8.54
CA GLY A 170 34.31 -29.00 9.86
C GLY A 170 33.17 -30.02 9.79
N SER A 171 32.86 -30.63 10.93
CA SER A 171 31.81 -31.67 11.05
C SER A 171 30.39 -31.10 11.23
N ASP A 172 30.24 -29.81 11.52
CA ASP A 172 28.96 -29.17 11.80
C ASP A 172 28.21 -28.79 10.51
N TYR A 173 26.89 -28.88 10.52
CA TYR A 173 26.00 -28.57 9.41
C TYR A 173 24.64 -28.01 9.87
N GLY A 174 23.97 -27.25 8.99
CA GLY A 174 22.76 -26.49 9.33
C GLY A 174 23.05 -25.19 10.06
N ASP A 175 22.03 -24.61 10.67
CA ASP A 175 22.10 -23.36 11.43
C ASP A 175 22.89 -23.53 12.76
N PRO A 176 23.99 -22.78 12.99
CA PRO A 176 24.71 -22.79 14.27
C PRO A 176 23.89 -22.28 15.46
N GLU A 177 22.86 -21.46 15.23
CA GLU A 177 21.98 -20.89 16.26
C GLU A 177 20.71 -21.73 16.50
N ARG A 178 20.57 -22.90 15.84
CA ARG A 178 19.46 -23.86 16.04
C ARG A 178 19.32 -24.25 17.52
N GLU A 179 18.08 -24.47 18.00
CA GLU A 179 17.86 -24.93 19.38
C GLU A 179 18.46 -26.34 19.61
N GLY A 180 19.37 -26.44 20.57
CA GLY A 180 20.21 -27.63 20.79
C GLY A 180 21.55 -27.62 20.04
N GLY A 181 21.80 -26.59 19.22
CA GLY A 181 22.97 -26.43 18.36
C GLY A 181 22.75 -26.92 16.92
N ALA A 182 23.71 -26.60 16.05
CA ALA A 182 23.86 -27.22 14.74
C ALA A 182 23.95 -28.75 14.86
N HIS A 183 23.54 -29.45 13.80
CA HIS A 183 23.81 -30.87 13.68
C HIS A 183 25.27 -31.11 13.30
N ASN A 184 25.78 -32.31 13.59
CA ASN A 184 27.17 -32.66 13.38
C ASN A 184 27.28 -34.09 12.85
N VAL A 185 28.07 -34.30 11.79
CA VAL A 185 28.11 -35.59 11.07
C VAL A 185 28.53 -36.77 11.96
N ASP A 186 29.38 -36.51 12.96
CA ASP A 186 29.91 -37.51 13.90
C ASP A 186 28.90 -37.92 15.00
N THR A 187 27.72 -37.28 15.04
CA THR A 187 26.65 -37.61 16.01
C THR A 187 25.66 -38.67 15.52
N HIS A 188 25.72 -39.05 14.24
CA HIS A 188 24.82 -40.03 13.61
C HIS A 188 25.45 -41.43 13.51
N SER A 189 24.63 -42.47 13.34
CA SER A 189 25.11 -43.86 13.22
C SER A 189 25.93 -44.15 11.95
N GLY A 190 25.94 -43.21 11.01
CA GLY A 190 26.70 -43.23 9.76
C GLY A 190 26.46 -41.93 8.99
N PRO A 191 27.36 -41.55 8.07
CA PRO A 191 27.26 -40.29 7.35
C PRO A 191 26.13 -40.28 6.30
N MET A 192 25.61 -39.07 6.07
CA MET A 192 24.90 -38.65 4.85
C MET A 192 25.49 -39.21 3.54
N PRO A 193 24.92 -40.17 2.78
CA PRO A 193 25.43 -40.42 1.43
C PRO A 193 25.17 -39.21 0.52
N ALA A 194 26.00 -39.02 -0.50
CA ALA A 194 25.88 -37.93 -1.47
C ALA A 194 24.78 -38.22 -2.50
N PHE A 195 23.87 -37.27 -2.73
CA PHE A 195 22.82 -37.36 -3.75
C PHE A 195 23.13 -36.50 -5.00
N GLY A 196 24.40 -36.19 -5.27
CA GLY A 196 24.85 -35.34 -6.39
C GLY A 196 24.54 -35.83 -7.82
N ALA A 197 23.72 -36.87 -7.97
CA ALA A 197 23.09 -37.24 -9.24
C ALA A 197 21.73 -36.54 -9.48
N LEU A 198 21.12 -35.97 -8.43
CA LEU A 198 19.89 -35.17 -8.53
C LEU A 198 20.20 -33.83 -9.22
N THR A 199 19.26 -33.39 -10.06
CA THR A 199 19.27 -32.08 -10.70
C THR A 199 18.89 -30.96 -9.71
N ALA A 200 19.12 -29.70 -10.11
CA ALA A 200 18.73 -28.55 -9.29
C ALA A 200 17.21 -28.47 -9.05
N ASP A 201 16.39 -28.90 -10.02
CA ASP A 201 14.93 -28.89 -9.90
C ASP A 201 14.40 -30.03 -9.00
N GLU A 202 15.16 -31.12 -8.84
CA GLU A 202 14.87 -32.23 -7.91
C GLU A 202 15.33 -31.97 -6.47
N LEU A 203 16.09 -30.89 -6.24
CA LEU A 203 16.64 -30.51 -4.93
C LEU A 203 15.93 -29.32 -4.27
N ALA A 204 15.10 -28.58 -5.03
CA ALA A 204 14.55 -27.26 -4.67
C ALA A 204 13.13 -27.29 -4.06
#